data_AF-A0A0H1BEG6-F1
#
_entry.id   AF-A0A0H1BEG6-F1
#
_cell.length_a   1.000
_cell.length_b   1.000
_cell.length_c   1.000
_cell.angle_alpha   90.00
_cell.angle_beta   90.00
_cell.angle_gamma   90.00
#
_symmetry.space_group_name_H-M   'P 1'
#
loop_
_entity.id
_entity.type
_entity.pdbx_description
1 polymer ?
#
loop_
_entity_poly.entity_id
_entity_poly.type
_entity_poly.pdbx_seq_one_letter_code
_entity_poly.pdbx_strand_id
1 'polypeptide(L)'
;MPPRMNTGGLPREDRLIVIEQATGYSFTNPELCLEALRTAGYTPGGGHKGLAQVGDAALRLALIMIGYEKGAPREQINDALSIQASNTHLSRLGFEDGLDECVYRTEGVAVSKNIMATTVQALLGAVFIDCKQNTSVFRGVIEALGLSWPAFVMGGPF
;
A
#
# COMPACT_ATOMS: atom_id res chain seq x y z
N MET A 1 -27.49 19.16 -18.44
CA MET A 1 -27.63 18.69 -17.04
C MET A 1 -26.33 17.96 -16.72
N PRO A 2 -25.49 18.41 -15.77
CA PRO A 2 -24.31 17.64 -15.41
C PRO A 2 -24.75 16.33 -14.73
N PRO A 3 -24.04 15.21 -14.96
CA PRO A 3 -24.39 13.94 -14.34
C PRO A 3 -24.27 14.07 -12.82
N ARG A 4 -25.29 13.58 -12.11
CA ARG A 4 -25.28 13.48 -10.64
C ARG A 4 -24.16 12.52 -10.24
N MET A 5 -23.10 13.05 -9.63
CA MET A 5 -22.12 12.22 -8.94
C MET A 5 -22.64 11.98 -7.52
N ASN A 6 -23.16 10.79 -7.20
CA ASN A 6 -23.45 10.44 -5.81
C ASN A 6 -23.21 8.95 -5.45
N THR A 7 -22.34 8.78 -4.43
CA THR A 7 -22.40 7.87 -3.26
C THR A 7 -22.34 6.34 -3.40
N GLY A 8 -21.38 5.81 -4.16
CA GLY A 8 -21.00 4.39 -4.03
C GLY A 8 -19.82 4.11 -3.08
N GLY A 9 -19.25 5.13 -2.43
CA GLY A 9 -18.12 4.96 -1.52
C GLY A 9 -17.92 6.16 -0.60
N LEU A 10 -16.96 6.05 0.33
CA LEU A 10 -16.71 7.03 1.38
C LEU A 10 -16.48 8.46 0.83
N PRO A 11 -16.94 9.51 1.53
CA PRO A 11 -16.53 10.90 1.30
C PRO A 11 -15.02 11.07 1.30
N ARG A 12 -14.52 12.13 0.65
CA ARG A 12 -13.09 12.43 0.53
C ARG A 12 -12.37 12.41 1.88
N GLU A 13 -12.90 13.12 2.86
CA GLU A 13 -12.28 13.27 4.19
C GLU A 13 -12.30 11.94 4.97
N ASP A 14 -13.39 11.19 4.86
CA ASP A 14 -13.51 9.88 5.52
C ASP A 14 -12.49 8.88 4.95
N ARG A 15 -12.20 8.92 3.64
CA ARG A 15 -11.11 8.12 3.05
C ARG A 15 -9.76 8.47 3.65
N LEU A 16 -9.47 9.76 3.78
CA LEU A 16 -8.20 10.20 4.39
C LEU A 16 -8.10 9.67 5.81
N ILE A 17 -9.15 9.84 6.63
CA ILE A 17 -9.16 9.35 8.02
C ILE A 17 -8.90 7.84 8.08
N VAL A 18 -9.58 7.04 7.25
CA VAL A 18 -9.38 5.59 7.22
C VAL A 18 -7.95 5.23 6.83
N ILE A 19 -7.40 5.86 5.80
CA ILE A 19 -6.02 5.60 5.36
C ILE A 19 -5.01 6.02 6.44
N GLU A 20 -5.15 7.20 7.02
CA GLU A 20 -4.24 7.70 8.04
C GLU A 20 -4.27 6.82 9.30
N GLN A 21 -5.45 6.29 9.66
CA GLN A 21 -5.60 5.31 10.75
C GLN A 21 -4.93 3.98 10.43
N ALA A 22 -5.14 3.43 9.22
CA ALA A 22 -4.54 2.15 8.82
C ALA A 22 -3.01 2.24 8.72
N THR A 23 -2.49 3.36 8.20
CA THR A 23 -1.05 3.56 7.98
C THR A 23 -0.30 4.16 9.16
N GLY A 24 -1.02 4.76 10.12
CA GLY A 24 -0.42 5.57 11.18
C GLY A 24 0.28 6.84 10.68
N TYR A 25 0.02 7.26 9.44
CA TYR A 25 0.69 8.38 8.77
C TYR A 25 -0.29 9.46 8.38
N SER A 26 -0.04 10.70 8.82
CA SER A 26 -0.81 11.87 8.38
C SER A 26 -0.17 12.51 7.15
N PHE A 27 -0.94 12.68 6.08
CA PHE A 27 -0.42 13.21 4.82
C PHE A 27 -0.23 14.72 4.87
N THR A 28 0.95 15.19 4.49
CA THR A 28 1.21 16.62 4.26
C THR A 28 0.52 17.08 2.98
N ASN A 29 0.52 16.23 1.95
CA ASN A 29 -0.22 16.42 0.71
C ASN A 29 -1.32 15.34 0.56
N PRO A 30 -2.57 15.64 0.97
CA PRO A 30 -3.69 14.70 0.86
C PRO A 30 -3.99 14.24 -0.57
N GLU A 31 -3.61 15.01 -1.60
CA GLU A 31 -3.84 14.60 -2.99
C GLU A 31 -3.03 13.35 -3.36
N LEU A 32 -1.86 13.11 -2.76
CA LEU A 32 -1.09 11.88 -3.01
C LEU A 32 -1.85 10.64 -2.52
N CYS A 33 -2.47 10.73 -1.34
CA CYS A 33 -3.34 9.68 -0.82
C CYS A 33 -4.53 9.46 -1.75
N LEU A 34 -5.20 10.53 -2.17
CA LEU A 34 -6.38 10.42 -3.02
C LEU A 34 -6.04 9.90 -4.43
N GLU A 35 -4.88 10.26 -4.98
CA GLU A 35 -4.37 9.72 -6.24
C GLU A 35 -4.10 8.21 -6.13
N ALA A 36 -3.51 7.75 -5.03
CA ALA A 36 -3.30 6.32 -4.78
C ALA A 36 -4.59 5.51 -4.75
N LEU A 37 -5.72 6.14 -4.41
CA LEU A 37 -7.04 5.49 -4.37
C LEU A 37 -7.75 5.45 -5.74
N ARG A 38 -7.22 6.12 -6.78
CA ARG A 38 -7.87 6.24 -8.10
C ARG A 38 -7.46 5.11 -9.05
N THR A 39 -8.40 4.23 -9.38
CA THR A 39 -8.14 3.14 -10.34
C THR A 39 -7.97 3.65 -11.77
N ALA A 40 -7.28 2.88 -12.61
CA ALA A 40 -7.05 3.24 -14.01
C ALA A 40 -8.34 3.43 -14.84
N GLY A 41 -9.46 2.84 -14.42
CA GLY A 41 -10.77 3.04 -15.04
C GLY A 41 -11.47 4.35 -14.62
N TYR A 42 -10.99 5.00 -13.55
CA TYR A 42 -11.57 6.22 -12.99
C TYR A 42 -10.91 7.51 -13.54
N THR A 43 -9.61 7.48 -13.85
CA THR A 43 -8.88 8.62 -14.42
C THR A 43 -8.13 8.27 -15.71
N PRO A 44 -8.23 9.08 -16.78
CA PRO A 44 -7.34 8.99 -17.93
C PRO A 44 -5.87 9.16 -17.49
N GLY A 45 -4.96 8.30 -17.96
CA GLY A 45 -3.52 8.43 -17.64
C GLY A 45 -2.92 7.32 -16.76
N GLY A 46 -3.67 6.26 -16.44
CA GLY A 46 -3.13 5.06 -15.79
C GLY A 46 -3.42 4.92 -14.29
N GLY A 47 -4.05 5.92 -13.68
CA GLY A 47 -4.46 5.91 -12.26
C GLY A 47 -3.30 5.69 -11.31
N HIS A 48 -3.57 5.03 -10.19
CA HIS A 48 -2.64 4.77 -9.10
C HIS A 48 -1.41 3.89 -9.47
N LYS A 49 -1.26 3.45 -10.72
CA LYS A 49 -0.20 2.51 -11.13
C LYS A 49 1.21 3.09 -11.03
N GLY A 50 1.37 4.39 -11.30
CA GLY A 50 2.67 5.07 -11.16
C GLY A 50 3.14 5.08 -9.71
N LEU A 51 2.27 5.47 -8.79
CA LEU A 51 2.51 5.39 -7.35
C LEU A 51 2.75 3.95 -6.89
N ALA A 52 1.99 2.98 -7.43
CA ALA A 52 2.17 1.58 -7.09
C ALA A 52 3.56 1.05 -7.43
N GLN A 53 4.11 1.44 -8.58
CA GLN A 53 5.48 1.07 -8.94
C GLN A 53 6.51 1.65 -7.96
N VAL A 54 6.32 2.90 -7.52
CA VAL A 54 7.18 3.53 -6.51
C VAL A 54 7.08 2.79 -5.17
N GLY A 55 5.87 2.49 -4.72
CA GLY A 55 5.64 1.81 -3.44
C GLY A 55 6.15 0.39 -3.40
N ASP A 56 6.01 -0.40 -4.48
CA ASP A 56 6.59 -1.75 -4.56
C ASP A 56 8.11 -1.71 -4.42
N ALA A 57 8.77 -0.80 -5.14
CA ALA A 57 10.21 -0.61 -5.05
C ALA A 57 10.65 -0.16 -3.65
N ALA A 58 9.93 0.79 -3.04
CA ALA A 58 10.22 1.29 -1.70
C ALA A 58 10.05 0.20 -0.62
N LEU A 59 8.96 -0.59 -0.69
CA LEU A 59 8.72 -1.70 0.23
C LEU A 59 9.83 -2.75 0.13
N ARG A 60 10.20 -3.15 -1.09
CA ARG A 60 11.28 -4.12 -1.31
C ARG A 60 12.61 -3.62 -0.77
N LEU A 61 12.95 -2.36 -1.01
CA LEU A 61 14.17 -1.76 -0.48
C LEU A 61 14.16 -1.74 1.05
N ALA A 62 13.05 -1.34 1.67
CA ALA A 62 12.92 -1.31 3.12
C ALA A 62 13.12 -2.70 3.75
N LEU A 63 12.51 -3.74 3.18
CA LEU A 63 12.68 -5.13 3.61
C LEU A 63 14.12 -5.62 3.45
N ILE A 64 14.78 -5.30 2.32
CA ILE A 64 16.19 -5.63 2.10
C ILE A 64 17.07 -4.96 3.15
N MET A 65 16.86 -3.67 3.44
CA MET A 65 17.64 -2.95 4.44
C MET A 65 17.44 -3.54 5.83
N ILE A 66 16.20 -3.85 6.23
CA ILE A 66 15.92 -4.48 7.53
C ILE A 66 16.62 -5.84 7.65
N GLY A 67 16.54 -6.68 6.60
CA GLY A 67 17.22 -7.98 6.57
C GLY A 67 18.74 -7.85 6.64
N TYR A 68 19.31 -6.91 5.89
CA TYR A 68 20.75 -6.61 5.91
C TYR A 68 21.22 -6.15 7.30
N GLU A 69 20.49 -5.24 7.94
CA GLU A 69 20.77 -4.75 9.30
C GLU A 69 20.68 -5.87 10.35
N LYS A 70 19.82 -6.87 10.12
CA LYS A 70 19.70 -8.07 10.96
C LYS A 70 20.77 -9.14 10.68
N GLY A 71 21.63 -8.96 9.68
CA GLY A 71 22.61 -9.96 9.24
C GLY A 71 21.96 -11.20 8.61
N ALA A 72 20.76 -11.07 8.06
CA ALA A 72 20.05 -12.19 7.43
C ALA A 72 20.75 -12.63 6.13
N PRO A 73 20.83 -13.94 5.83
CA PRO A 73 21.34 -14.43 4.57
C PRO A 73 20.44 -14.00 3.41
N ARG A 74 21.02 -13.92 2.20
CA ARG A 74 20.32 -13.52 0.97
C ARG A 74 19.04 -14.33 0.73
N GLU A 75 19.04 -15.63 1.04
CA GLU A 75 17.88 -16.51 0.88
C GLU A 75 16.72 -16.08 1.77
N GLN A 76 16.96 -15.81 3.06
CA GLN A 76 15.92 -15.31 3.96
C GLN A 76 15.40 -13.93 3.55
N ILE A 77 16.25 -13.07 3.00
CA ILE A 77 15.80 -11.78 2.44
C ILE A 77 14.87 -12.03 1.25
N ASN A 78 15.22 -12.93 0.33
CA ASN A 78 14.35 -13.27 -0.80
C ASN A 78 13.01 -13.87 -0.34
N ASP A 79 13.03 -14.73 0.68
CA ASP A 79 11.81 -15.30 1.26
C ASP A 79 10.92 -14.21 1.87
N ALA A 80 11.51 -13.28 2.64
CA ALA A 80 10.79 -12.14 3.19
C ALA A 80 10.15 -11.28 2.10
N LEU A 81 10.87 -11.01 1.01
CA LEU A 81 10.33 -10.28 -0.15
C LEU A 81 9.18 -11.02 -0.83
N SER A 82 9.32 -12.34 -1.00
CA SER A 82 8.31 -13.19 -1.63
C SER A 82 7.02 -13.25 -0.80
N ILE A 83 7.13 -13.23 0.52
CA ILE A 83 5.98 -13.25 1.42
C ILE A 83 5.35 -11.85 1.50
N GLN A 84 6.14 -10.87 1.95
CA GLN A 84 5.61 -9.57 2.36
C GLN A 84 5.19 -8.69 1.18
N ALA A 85 5.95 -8.70 0.08
CA ALA A 85 5.66 -7.88 -1.11
C ALA A 85 4.85 -8.64 -2.18
N SER A 86 4.22 -9.77 -1.85
CA SER A 86 3.36 -10.48 -2.80
C SER A 86 2.00 -9.80 -2.96
N ASN A 87 1.49 -9.77 -4.19
CA ASN A 87 0.14 -9.25 -4.45
C ASN A 87 -0.93 -10.00 -3.64
N THR A 88 -0.75 -11.30 -3.39
CA THR A 88 -1.66 -12.08 -2.55
C THR A 88 -1.70 -11.51 -1.13
N HIS A 89 -0.54 -11.25 -0.53
CA HIS A 89 -0.47 -10.69 0.81
C HIS A 89 -1.03 -9.26 0.87
N LEU A 90 -0.60 -8.39 -0.04
CA LEU A 90 -1.03 -7.01 -0.11
C LEU A 90 -2.55 -6.89 -0.35
N SER A 91 -3.11 -7.76 -1.21
CA SER A 91 -4.55 -7.78 -1.44
C SER A 91 -5.34 -8.21 -0.20
N ARG A 92 -4.87 -9.24 0.51
CA ARG A 92 -5.51 -9.72 1.75
C ARG A 92 -5.51 -8.61 2.79
N LEU A 93 -4.35 -8.01 3.04
CA LEU A 93 -4.19 -6.89 3.96
C LEU A 93 -5.18 -5.77 3.65
N GLY A 94 -5.20 -5.28 2.40
CA GLY A 94 -6.08 -4.18 2.04
C GLY A 94 -7.57 -4.47 2.18
N PHE A 95 -8.00 -5.72 2.03
CA PHE A 95 -9.39 -6.10 2.33
C PHE A 95 -9.66 -6.25 3.83
N GLU A 96 -8.72 -6.81 4.60
CA GLU A 96 -8.84 -6.93 6.06
C GLU A 96 -8.93 -5.55 6.73
N ASP A 97 -8.25 -4.55 6.18
CA ASP A 97 -8.30 -3.15 6.62
C ASP A 97 -9.48 -2.34 6.03
N GLY A 98 -10.37 -2.96 5.25
CA GLY A 98 -11.55 -2.29 4.67
C GLY A 98 -11.22 -1.23 3.61
N LEU A 99 -10.03 -1.29 2.99
CA LEU A 99 -9.58 -0.26 2.03
C LEU A 99 -10.37 -0.29 0.72
N ASP A 100 -11.16 -1.31 0.45
CA ASP A 100 -11.96 -1.42 -0.77
C ASP A 100 -13.09 -0.40 -0.83
N GLU A 101 -13.58 0.05 0.32
CA GLU A 101 -14.52 1.16 0.44
C GLU A 101 -13.87 2.52 0.13
N CYS A 102 -12.55 2.61 0.32
CA CYS A 102 -11.73 3.78 0.05
C CYS A 102 -11.27 3.90 -1.41
N VAL A 103 -11.48 2.89 -2.26
CA VAL A 103 -11.08 2.94 -3.67
C VAL A 103 -12.07 3.75 -4.52
N TYR A 104 -11.57 4.68 -5.34
CA TYR A 104 -12.37 5.32 -6.39
C TYR A 104 -12.47 4.39 -7.61
N ARG A 105 -13.69 3.94 -7.87
CA ARG A 105 -14.03 2.96 -8.91
C ARG A 105 -15.30 3.36 -9.66
N THR A 106 -15.43 2.85 -10.87
CA THR A 106 -16.69 2.94 -11.62
C THR A 106 -17.80 2.18 -10.88
N GLU A 107 -19.00 2.71 -10.90
CA GLU A 107 -20.17 2.09 -10.27
C GLU A 107 -20.39 0.66 -10.79
N GLY A 108 -20.75 -0.27 -9.90
CA GLY A 108 -20.97 -1.69 -10.22
C GLY A 108 -19.69 -2.50 -10.43
N VAL A 109 -18.50 -1.90 -10.41
CA VAL A 109 -17.23 -2.62 -10.52
C VAL A 109 -16.71 -2.98 -9.13
N ALA A 110 -16.60 -4.27 -8.84
CA ALA A 110 -15.99 -4.76 -7.62
C ALA A 110 -14.46 -4.54 -7.63
N VAL A 111 -13.88 -4.25 -6.46
CA VAL A 111 -12.42 -4.22 -6.29
C VAL A 111 -11.91 -5.65 -6.35
N SER A 112 -11.11 -5.97 -7.37
CA SER A 112 -10.45 -7.27 -7.48
C SER A 112 -9.22 -7.35 -6.59
N LYS A 113 -8.70 -8.55 -6.33
CA LYS A 113 -7.43 -8.75 -5.61
C LYS A 113 -6.27 -7.98 -6.22
N ASN A 114 -6.19 -7.93 -7.55
CA ASN A 114 -5.15 -7.17 -8.25
C ASN A 114 -5.30 -5.66 -8.06
N ILE A 115 -6.53 -5.14 -8.12
CA ILE A 115 -6.78 -3.73 -7.83
C ILE A 115 -6.36 -3.43 -6.39
N MET A 116 -6.79 -4.25 -5.43
CA MET A 116 -6.46 -4.03 -4.02
C MET A 116 -4.95 -4.04 -3.77
N ALA A 117 -4.23 -5.04 -4.26
CA ALA A 117 -2.76 -5.10 -4.13
C ALA A 117 -2.10 -3.85 -4.72
N THR A 118 -2.55 -3.41 -5.90
CA THR A 118 -2.01 -2.22 -6.56
C THR A 118 -2.36 -0.95 -5.80
N THR A 119 -3.54 -0.86 -5.17
CA THR A 119 -3.92 0.25 -4.28
C THR A 119 -3.01 0.33 -3.06
N VAL A 120 -2.75 -0.80 -2.39
CA VAL A 120 -1.84 -0.84 -1.22
C VAL A 120 -0.43 -0.41 -1.62
N GLN A 121 0.09 -0.90 -2.75
CA GLN A 121 1.36 -0.44 -3.30
C GLN A 121 1.33 1.08 -3.60
N ALA A 122 0.23 1.59 -4.15
CA ALA A 122 0.12 3.02 -4.45
C ALA A 122 0.08 3.88 -3.19
N LEU A 123 -0.58 3.43 -2.12
CA LEU A 123 -0.60 4.11 -0.83
C LEU A 123 0.81 4.17 -0.23
N LEU A 124 1.56 3.06 -0.28
CA LEU A 124 2.97 3.05 0.10
C LEU A 124 3.79 4.03 -0.76
N GLY A 125 3.55 4.09 -2.07
CA GLY A 125 4.20 5.06 -2.95
C GLY A 125 3.88 6.51 -2.59
N ALA A 126 2.61 6.80 -2.29
CA ALA A 126 2.15 8.11 -1.85
C ALA A 126 2.83 8.53 -0.53
N VAL A 127 2.86 7.66 0.47
CA VAL A 127 3.57 7.89 1.75
C VAL A 127 5.05 8.14 1.50
N PHE A 128 5.71 7.30 0.69
CA PHE A 128 7.14 7.41 0.43
C PHE A 128 7.53 8.75 -0.22
N ILE A 129 6.69 9.27 -1.12
CA ILE A 129 6.87 10.58 -1.74
C ILE A 129 6.56 11.70 -0.74
N ASP A 130 5.45 11.61 -0.02
CA ASP A 130 4.98 12.65 0.91
C ASP A 130 5.97 12.86 2.07
N CYS A 131 6.54 11.76 2.60
CA CYS A 131 7.55 11.80 3.65
C CYS A 131 8.96 12.18 3.15
N LYS A 132 9.08 12.61 1.88
CA LYS A 132 10.34 12.98 1.21
C LYS A 132 11.39 11.85 1.28
N GLN A 133 10.93 10.61 1.10
CA GLN A 133 11.78 9.41 1.11
C GLN A 133 12.47 9.17 2.46
N ASN A 134 11.90 9.69 3.55
CA ASN A 134 12.39 9.41 4.89
C ASN A 134 12.13 7.94 5.24
N THR A 135 13.19 7.13 5.18
CA THR A 135 13.14 5.68 5.39
C THR A 135 12.71 5.31 6.81
N SER A 136 12.98 6.15 7.82
CA SER A 136 12.52 5.90 9.19
C SER A 136 11.01 6.03 9.32
N VAL A 137 10.43 7.07 8.72
CA VAL A 137 8.98 7.28 8.71
C VAL A 137 8.30 6.18 7.90
N PHE A 138 8.84 5.87 6.72
CA PHE A 138 8.32 4.80 5.87
C PHE A 138 8.38 3.43 6.55
N ARG A 139 9.43 3.15 7.34
CA ARG A 139 9.51 1.93 8.16
C ARG A 139 8.39 1.84 9.22
N GLY A 140 8.04 2.96 9.85
CA GLY A 140 6.90 3.00 10.77
C GLY A 140 5.58 2.65 10.07
N VAL A 141 5.40 3.09 8.84
CA VAL A 141 4.19 2.78 8.04
C VAL A 141 4.13 1.31 7.64
N ILE A 142 5.21 0.71 7.15
CA ILE A 142 5.20 -0.73 6.82
C ILE A 142 5.02 -1.59 8.08
N GLU A 143 5.45 -1.11 9.25
CA GLU A 143 5.21 -1.79 10.53
C GLU A 143 3.74 -1.70 10.95
N ALA A 144 3.14 -0.50 10.87
CA ALA A 144 1.71 -0.29 11.16
C ALA A 144 0.81 -1.18 10.28
N LEU A 145 1.18 -1.35 9.00
CA LEU A 145 0.51 -2.23 8.04
C LEU A 145 0.88 -3.71 8.18
N GLY A 146 1.69 -4.12 9.16
CA GLY A 146 2.09 -5.52 9.32
C GLY A 146 2.96 -6.10 8.18
N LEU A 147 3.53 -5.23 7.34
CA LEU A 147 4.39 -5.58 6.19
C LEU A 147 5.88 -5.64 6.56
N SER A 148 6.22 -5.47 7.83
CA SER A 148 7.59 -5.53 8.33
C SER A 148 8.23 -6.92 8.20
N TRP A 149 9.50 -7.04 8.60
CA TRP A 149 10.25 -8.29 8.54
C TRP A 149 9.50 -9.45 9.21
N PRO A 150 9.25 -10.58 8.51
CA PRO A 150 8.49 -11.68 9.08
C PRO A 150 9.24 -12.33 10.24
N ALA A 151 8.48 -12.79 11.24
CA ALA A 151 9.03 -13.64 12.28
C ALA A 151 9.40 -15.00 11.67
N PHE A 152 10.65 -15.18 11.27
CA PHE A 152 11.15 -16.50 10.93
C PHE A 152 11.23 -17.31 12.22
N VAL A 153 10.40 -18.35 12.34
CA VAL A 153 10.57 -19.35 13.39
C VAL A 153 11.92 -20.01 13.15
N MET A 154 12.88 -19.79 14.05
CA MET A 154 14.14 -20.53 14.05
C MET A 154 13.83 -22.01 14.28
N GLY A 155 13.75 -22.80 13.21
CA GLY A 155 13.33 -24.21 13.31
C GLY A 155 13.43 -25.06 12.04
N GLY A 156 14.27 -24.71 11.07
CA GLY A 156 14.55 -25.58 9.91
C GLY A 156 15.97 -26.16 9.98
N PRO A 157 16.17 -27.48 9.82
CA PRO A 157 17.46 -28.13 10.05
C PRO A 157 18.46 -27.83 8.93
N PHE A 158 19.73 -27.74 9.32
CA PHE A 158 20.90 -27.74 8.45
C PHE A 158 21.11 -29.11 7.80
#